data_AF-A0AAQ3P500-F1
#
_entry.id   AF-A0AAQ3P500-F1
#
_cell.length_a   1.000
_cell.length_b   1.000
_cell.length_c   1.000
_cell.angle_alpha   90.00
_cell.angle_beta   90.00
_cell.angle_gamma   90.00
#
_symmetry.space_group_name_H-M   'P 1'
#
loop_
_entity.id
_entity.type
_entity.pdbx_description
1 polymer ?
#
loop_
_entity_poly.entity_id
_entity_poly.type
_entity_poly.pdbx_seq_one_letter_code
_entity_poly.pdbx_strand_id
1 'polypeptide(L)'
;MTTIADLNDKWAAYAGPGGWNDPDMLEVGNGGMTYQEYRAHFSIWALAKVLLILAPTSYIFSLAFICAEFVISRYQSAPLLIGCDVRNLTAETLEILSNAEVIAINQGHSLGVQGRKVQASDVDGCRQVHCSCASDVDLIGLDLIRLLRVWAGPLSGNRLAVAFWNRCSKVATITASWEALGLESGIRVSVRDLWQHKLVAEDAVSSFSAGVDIHDCQLYIFTPFTVSRSVE
;
A
#
# COMPACT_ATOMS: atom_id res chain seq x y z
N MET A 1 -4.29 -13.58 5.33
CA MET A 1 -3.42 -12.40 5.55
C MET A 1 -3.94 -11.15 4.88
N THR A 2 -4.23 -11.15 3.58
CA THR A 2 -4.66 -9.95 2.83
C THR A 2 -5.95 -9.29 3.34
N THR A 3 -6.90 -10.04 3.91
CA THR A 3 -8.12 -9.51 4.52
C THR A 3 -7.85 -8.62 5.75
N ILE A 4 -6.69 -8.76 6.41
CA ILE A 4 -6.33 -7.92 7.56
C ILE A 4 -6.23 -6.45 7.15
N ALA A 5 -5.76 -6.17 5.92
CA ALA A 5 -5.73 -4.82 5.39
C ALA A 5 -7.13 -4.19 5.33
N ASP A 6 -8.15 -4.93 4.86
CA ASP A 6 -9.54 -4.43 4.81
C ASP A 6 -10.11 -4.18 6.22
N LEU A 7 -9.73 -5.01 7.21
CA LEU A 7 -10.13 -4.81 8.60
C LEU A 7 -9.46 -3.57 9.20
N ASN A 8 -8.20 -3.33 8.85
CA ASN A 8 -7.39 -2.21 9.31
C ASN A 8 -7.85 -0.88 8.71
N ASP A 9 -8.28 -0.88 7.44
CA ASP A 9 -8.77 0.31 6.71
C ASP A 9 -9.88 1.06 7.45
N LYS A 10 -10.75 0.35 8.19
CA LYS A 10 -11.80 0.95 9.02
C LYS A 10 -11.26 1.92 10.08
N TRP A 11 -10.02 1.71 10.51
CA TRP A 11 -9.35 2.49 11.54
C TRP A 11 -8.36 3.50 10.96
N ALA A 12 -8.25 3.61 9.64
CA ALA A 12 -7.29 4.49 8.96
C ALA A 12 -7.42 5.96 9.38
N ALA A 13 -8.63 6.40 9.75
CA ALA A 13 -8.88 7.76 10.23
C ALA A 13 -8.23 8.08 11.60
N TYR A 14 -7.90 7.06 12.39
CA TYR A 14 -7.25 7.22 13.70
C TYR A 14 -5.72 7.10 13.62
N ALA A 15 -5.18 6.69 12.47
CA ALA A 15 -3.74 6.59 12.27
C ALA A 15 -3.14 7.94 11.87
N GLY A 16 -1.98 8.24 12.44
CA GLY A 16 -1.23 9.45 12.13
C GLY A 16 0.09 9.54 12.90
N PRO A 17 0.81 10.67 12.79
CA PRO A 17 2.07 10.86 13.49
C PRO A 17 1.91 10.61 15.00
N GLY A 18 2.70 9.69 15.54
CA GLY A 18 2.65 9.27 16.95
C GLY A 18 1.83 8.00 17.23
N GLY A 19 1.03 7.50 16.29
CA GLY A 19 0.26 6.26 16.46
C GLY A 19 -0.27 5.72 15.14
N TRP A 20 0.18 4.53 14.75
CA TRP A 20 -0.15 3.88 13.49
C TRP A 20 -0.85 2.55 13.72
N ASN A 21 -1.75 2.19 12.81
CA ASN A 21 -2.39 0.89 12.86
C ASN A 21 -1.40 -0.19 12.42
N ASP A 22 -1.37 -1.32 13.15
CA ASP A 22 -0.47 -2.43 12.86
C ASP A 22 -1.27 -3.68 12.42
N PRO A 23 -1.29 -4.00 11.11
CA PRO A 23 -1.87 -5.22 10.56
C PRO A 23 -0.94 -6.45 10.65
N ASP A 24 0.05 -6.43 11.54
CA ASP A 24 1.06 -7.48 11.76
C ASP A 24 2.23 -7.46 10.76
N MET A 25 3.25 -8.27 11.03
CA MET A 25 4.53 -8.32 10.34
C MET A 25 4.43 -8.69 8.84
N LEU A 26 5.48 -8.36 8.08
CA LEU A 26 5.62 -8.80 6.69
C LEU A 26 5.98 -10.28 6.62
N GLU A 27 5.16 -11.03 5.90
CA GLU A 27 5.37 -12.46 5.61
C GLU A 27 6.24 -12.69 4.37
N VAL A 28 6.77 -11.62 3.77
CA VAL A 28 7.57 -11.66 2.54
C VAL A 28 8.80 -12.54 2.73
N GLY A 29 8.84 -13.69 2.02
CA GLY A 29 9.95 -14.65 2.08
C GLY A 29 9.71 -15.88 2.96
N ASN A 30 8.55 -16.01 3.61
CA ASN A 30 8.25 -17.17 4.50
C ASN A 30 7.76 -18.44 3.78
N GLY A 31 7.66 -18.42 2.45
CA GLY A 31 7.33 -19.57 1.60
C GLY A 31 5.84 -19.90 1.44
N GLY A 32 4.93 -19.11 2.03
CA GLY A 32 3.48 -19.36 2.00
C GLY A 32 2.68 -18.61 0.93
N MET A 33 3.33 -17.77 0.12
CA MET A 33 2.71 -16.93 -0.91
C MET A 33 3.54 -16.92 -2.19
N THR A 34 2.90 -16.65 -3.32
CA THR A 34 3.55 -16.41 -4.62
C THR A 34 4.27 -15.05 -4.66
N TYR A 35 5.14 -14.83 -5.64
CA TYR A 35 5.81 -13.55 -5.84
C TYR A 35 4.80 -12.38 -5.95
N GLN A 36 3.73 -12.57 -6.74
CA GLN A 36 2.65 -11.58 -6.93
C GLN A 36 1.95 -11.27 -5.61
N GLU A 37 1.68 -12.29 -4.79
CA GLU A 37 1.06 -12.13 -3.48
C GLU A 37 1.99 -11.41 -2.49
N TYR A 38 3.29 -11.68 -2.51
CA TYR A 38 4.28 -10.92 -1.73
C TYR A 38 4.36 -9.47 -2.17
N ARG A 39 4.35 -9.22 -3.48
CA ARG A 39 4.35 -7.87 -4.05
C ARG A 39 3.10 -7.10 -3.62
N ALA A 40 1.95 -7.76 -3.63
CA ALA A 40 0.69 -7.20 -3.14
C ALA A 40 0.72 -6.90 -1.65
N HIS A 41 1.16 -7.85 -0.84
CA HIS A 41 1.30 -7.69 0.60
C HIS A 41 2.23 -6.52 0.95
N PHE A 42 3.42 -6.46 0.34
CA PHE A 42 4.37 -5.37 0.58
C PHE A 42 3.83 -4.00 0.14
N SER A 43 3.19 -3.93 -1.04
CA SER A 43 2.61 -2.68 -1.55
C SER A 43 1.51 -2.13 -0.64
N ILE A 44 0.61 -3.00 -0.18
CA ILE A 44 -0.52 -2.60 0.68
C ILE A 44 -0.01 -2.22 2.08
N TRP A 45 0.95 -2.95 2.65
CA TRP A 45 1.55 -2.60 3.94
C TRP A 45 2.29 -1.25 3.88
N ALA A 46 3.02 -0.99 2.80
CA ALA A 46 3.70 0.29 2.59
C ALA A 46 2.71 1.47 2.49
N LEU A 47 1.56 1.25 1.84
CA LEU A 47 0.52 2.26 1.70
C LEU A 47 -0.31 2.45 2.99
N ALA A 48 -0.54 1.36 3.73
CA ALA A 48 -1.28 1.34 4.98
C ALA A 48 -0.50 1.95 6.16
N LYS A 49 0.82 2.15 6.01
CA LYS A 49 1.70 2.69 7.05
C LYS A 49 1.60 1.88 8.35
N VAL A 50 2.35 0.78 8.39
CA VAL A 50 2.51 -0.18 9.50
C VAL A 50 3.78 0.08 10.33
N LEU A 51 3.86 -0.27 11.64
CA LEU A 51 4.94 0.05 12.63
C LEU A 51 6.12 -0.98 12.74
N LEU A 52 7.37 -0.52 12.96
CA LEU A 52 8.65 -1.29 13.15
C LEU A 52 9.25 -1.08 14.54
N ILE A 53 9.68 -2.19 15.12
CA ILE A 53 10.77 -2.28 16.08
C ILE A 53 11.78 -3.27 15.50
N LEU A 54 12.97 -2.81 15.12
CA LEU A 54 14.11 -3.71 15.03
C LEU A 54 14.53 -3.98 16.47
N ALA A 55 14.27 -5.18 16.98
CA ALA A 55 14.94 -5.63 18.18
C ALA A 55 16.31 -6.18 17.73
N PRO A 56 17.43 -5.46 17.91
CA PRO A 56 18.71 -6.15 17.95
C PRO A 56 18.68 -7.07 19.16
N THR A 57 18.72 -8.37 18.90
CA THR A 57 19.17 -9.33 19.90
C THR A 57 20.53 -8.85 20.40
N SER A 58 20.65 -8.71 21.72
CA SER A 58 21.87 -8.42 22.52
C SER A 58 22.02 -6.97 23.04
N TYR A 59 21.61 -6.77 24.29
CA TYR A 59 22.08 -5.77 25.27
C TYR A 59 21.96 -4.27 24.93
N ILE A 60 20.97 -3.60 25.56
CA ILE A 60 21.13 -2.43 26.47
C ILE A 60 19.73 -2.12 27.06
N PHE A 61 19.49 -2.63 28.27
CA PHE A 61 18.38 -2.20 29.13
C PHE A 61 18.88 -1.01 29.97
N SER A 62 18.52 0.23 29.58
CA SER A 62 18.29 1.38 30.49
C SER A 62 18.19 2.75 29.82
N LEU A 63 18.41 2.89 28.50
CA LEU A 63 18.15 4.17 27.78
C LEU A 63 17.07 4.08 26.68
N ALA A 64 16.50 2.90 26.43
CA ALA A 64 15.51 2.71 25.36
C ALA A 64 14.14 3.36 25.63
N PHE A 65 13.84 3.75 26.88
CA PHE A 65 12.54 4.36 27.22
C PHE A 65 12.45 5.85 26.84
N ILE A 66 13.56 6.59 26.78
CA ILE A 66 13.53 8.02 26.40
C ILE A 66 13.65 8.19 24.88
N CYS A 67 14.33 7.28 24.18
CA CYS A 67 14.39 7.33 22.72
C CYS A 67 13.07 6.91 22.04
N ALA A 68 12.26 6.01 22.64
CA ALA A 68 10.98 5.63 22.06
C ALA A 68 10.01 6.81 21.97
N GLU A 69 9.87 7.63 23.02
CA GLU A 69 9.00 8.82 22.97
C GLU A 69 9.53 9.90 22.02
N PHE A 70 10.86 10.12 21.98
CA PHE A 70 11.46 11.19 21.17
C PHE A 70 11.58 10.83 19.67
N VAL A 71 11.62 9.54 19.32
CA VAL A 71 11.63 9.04 17.94
C VAL A 71 10.20 8.88 17.39
N ILE A 72 9.25 8.40 18.20
CA ILE A 72 7.83 8.28 17.79
C ILE A 72 7.19 9.67 17.57
N SER A 73 7.60 10.71 18.31
CA SER A 73 7.10 12.07 18.09
C SER A 73 7.67 12.78 16.85
N ARG A 74 8.72 12.23 16.21
CA ARG A 74 9.42 12.85 15.08
C ARG A 74 9.23 12.12 13.76
N TYR A 75 8.85 10.83 13.79
CA TYR A 75 8.59 10.05 12.58
C TYR A 75 7.11 10.11 12.19
N GLN A 76 6.81 10.81 11.09
CA GLN A 76 5.48 10.85 10.44
C GLN A 76 5.14 9.56 9.67
N SER A 77 5.86 8.48 9.97
CA SER A 77 5.88 7.24 9.21
C SER A 77 5.75 6.09 10.17
N ALA A 78 4.95 5.12 9.78
CA ALA A 78 4.89 3.84 10.41
C ALA A 78 6.02 2.96 9.82
N PRO A 79 6.73 2.16 10.61
CA PRO A 79 7.78 1.32 10.01
C PRO A 79 7.54 -0.19 9.62
N LEU A 80 8.26 -0.75 8.62
CA LEU A 80 7.95 -2.07 8.02
C LEU A 80 8.71 -3.25 8.67
N LEU A 81 8.03 -4.16 9.37
CA LEU A 81 8.62 -5.34 10.04
C LEU A 81 8.88 -6.50 9.09
N ILE A 82 10.13 -6.87 8.86
CA ILE A 82 10.51 -8.08 8.11
C ILE A 82 10.37 -9.30 9.04
N GLY A 83 9.47 -10.23 8.71
CA GLY A 83 9.23 -11.45 9.49
C GLY A 83 9.99 -12.70 9.02
N CYS A 84 10.86 -12.59 8.00
CA CYS A 84 11.55 -13.73 7.40
C CYS A 84 13.03 -13.88 7.81
N ASP A 85 13.64 -15.03 7.53
CA ASP A 85 15.06 -15.26 7.80
C ASP A 85 15.94 -14.48 6.80
N VAL A 86 16.42 -13.31 7.24
CA VAL A 86 17.27 -12.42 6.45
C VAL A 86 18.61 -13.02 6.03
N ARG A 87 19.02 -14.15 6.62
CA ARG A 87 20.27 -14.84 6.23
C ARG A 87 20.06 -15.75 5.02
N ASN A 88 18.81 -16.03 4.67
CA ASN A 88 18.44 -16.96 3.61
C ASN A 88 17.34 -16.35 2.72
N LEU A 89 17.61 -15.16 2.18
CA LEU A 89 16.68 -14.48 1.27
C LEU A 89 16.87 -15.00 -0.17
N THR A 90 15.76 -15.29 -0.84
CA THR A 90 15.77 -15.49 -2.30
C THR A 90 15.97 -14.16 -3.01
N ALA A 91 16.47 -14.19 -4.25
CA ALA A 91 16.64 -12.97 -5.06
C ALA A 91 15.31 -12.21 -5.23
N GLU A 92 14.22 -12.94 -5.44
CA GLU A 92 12.85 -12.41 -5.54
C GLU A 92 12.40 -11.70 -4.24
N THR A 93 12.67 -12.31 -3.09
CA THR A 93 12.34 -11.72 -1.78
C THR A 93 13.14 -10.44 -1.54
N LEU A 94 14.43 -10.47 -1.88
CA LEU A 94 15.31 -9.31 -1.75
C LEU A 94 14.86 -8.17 -2.67
N GLU A 95 14.48 -8.46 -3.91
CA GLU A 95 13.95 -7.47 -4.86
C GLU A 95 12.74 -6.73 -4.29
N ILE A 96 11.78 -7.47 -3.70
CA ILE A 96 10.58 -6.88 -3.08
C ILE A 96 10.98 -6.02 -1.87
N LEU A 97 11.76 -6.58 -0.94
CA LEU A 97 12.12 -5.91 0.32
C LEU A 97 13.09 -4.74 0.15
N SER A 98 13.79 -4.64 -0.98
CA SER A 98 14.76 -3.57 -1.26
C SER A 98 14.26 -2.49 -2.21
N ASN A 99 13.00 -2.55 -2.66
CA ASN A 99 12.43 -1.51 -3.53
C ASN A 99 12.31 -0.16 -2.79
N ALA A 100 13.28 0.72 -3.05
CA ALA A 100 13.39 2.02 -2.40
C ALA A 100 12.20 2.95 -2.68
N GLU A 101 11.55 2.85 -3.84
CA GLU A 101 10.40 3.69 -4.19
C GLU A 101 9.15 3.30 -3.38
N VAL A 102 8.92 2.01 -3.19
CA VAL A 102 7.82 1.50 -2.35
C VAL A 102 8.09 1.81 -0.88
N ILE A 103 9.32 1.61 -0.40
CA ILE A 103 9.72 1.99 0.97
C ILE A 103 9.53 3.49 1.19
N ALA A 104 9.80 4.33 0.19
CA ALA A 104 9.64 5.77 0.28
C ALA A 104 8.18 6.20 0.48
N ILE A 105 7.17 5.46 -0.02
CA ILE A 105 5.75 5.77 0.28
C ILE A 105 5.50 5.72 1.79
N ASN A 106 6.05 4.68 2.42
CA ASN A 106 5.86 4.41 3.83
C ASN A 106 6.69 5.36 4.71
N GLN A 107 7.98 5.53 4.38
CA GLN A 107 8.99 6.23 5.19
C GLN A 107 9.20 7.72 4.86
N GLY A 108 8.87 8.13 3.64
CA GLY A 108 9.32 9.39 3.08
C GLY A 108 8.17 10.25 2.62
N HIS A 109 8.11 11.48 3.12
CA HIS A 109 7.39 12.55 2.44
C HIS A 109 5.86 12.42 2.35
N SER A 110 5.22 11.60 3.18
CA SER A 110 3.76 11.53 3.24
C SER A 110 3.25 12.41 4.38
N LEU A 111 2.05 12.97 4.24
CA LEU A 111 1.44 13.94 5.18
C LEU A 111 1.12 13.35 6.57
N GLY A 112 1.69 12.20 6.93
CA GLY A 112 1.24 11.46 8.10
C GLY A 112 -0.17 10.90 7.95
N VAL A 113 -0.63 10.66 6.71
CA VAL A 113 -1.96 10.06 6.44
C VAL A 113 -1.78 8.63 5.95
N GLN A 114 -2.57 7.69 6.49
CA GLN A 114 -2.66 6.31 6.02
C GLN A 114 -3.45 6.26 4.70
N GLY A 115 -2.97 5.46 3.74
CA GLY A 115 -3.73 5.20 2.52
C GLY A 115 -4.98 4.36 2.81
N ARG A 116 -6.06 4.64 2.07
CA ARG A 116 -7.36 4.01 2.27
C ARG A 116 -7.86 3.36 0.99
N LYS A 117 -8.79 2.42 1.13
CA LYS A 117 -9.56 1.91 -0.01
C LYS A 117 -10.48 3.03 -0.55
N VAL A 118 -10.38 3.32 -1.84
CA VAL A 118 -11.19 4.36 -2.53
C VAL A 118 -12.18 3.79 -3.53
N GLN A 119 -11.88 2.62 -4.10
CA GLN A 119 -12.78 1.96 -5.04
C GLN A 119 -12.73 0.44 -4.84
N ALA A 120 -13.87 -0.18 -5.07
CA ALA A 120 -14.04 -1.63 -5.03
C ALA A 120 -14.95 -2.06 -6.18
N SER A 121 -14.50 -3.01 -6.99
CA SER A 121 -15.29 -3.58 -8.09
C SER A 121 -15.19 -5.10 -8.13
N ASP A 122 -16.17 -5.72 -8.79
CA ASP A 122 -16.24 -7.17 -8.95
C ASP A 122 -15.80 -7.60 -10.35
N VAL A 123 -15.45 -8.88 -10.50
CA VAL A 123 -15.14 -9.51 -11.79
C VAL A 123 -15.98 -10.77 -11.94
N ASP A 124 -16.80 -10.80 -12.99
CA ASP A 124 -17.71 -11.91 -13.24
C ASP A 124 -16.98 -13.26 -13.30
N GLY A 125 -17.50 -14.20 -12.51
CA GLY A 125 -16.98 -15.56 -12.42
C GLY A 125 -15.57 -15.63 -11.85
N CYS A 126 -15.14 -14.63 -11.09
CA CYS A 126 -13.90 -14.68 -10.33
C CYS A 126 -14.14 -15.17 -8.90
N ARG A 127 -13.22 -16.01 -8.40
CA ARG A 127 -13.21 -16.46 -7.01
C ARG A 127 -11.87 -16.07 -6.37
N GLN A 128 -11.89 -15.74 -5.09
CA GLN A 128 -10.66 -15.68 -4.31
C GLN A 128 -10.16 -17.13 -4.12
N VAL A 129 -8.95 -17.44 -4.60
CA VAL A 129 -8.37 -18.77 -4.40
C VAL A 129 -7.76 -18.79 -3.00
N HIS A 130 -8.37 -19.53 -2.09
CA HIS A 130 -7.77 -20.02 -0.85
C HIS A 130 -7.27 -18.95 0.16
N CYS A 131 -8.16 -18.46 1.01
CA CYS A 131 -7.79 -18.15 2.39
C CYS A 131 -8.34 -19.28 3.27
N SER A 132 -7.47 -20.00 3.97
CA SER A 132 -7.84 -21.06 4.92
C SER A 132 -8.60 -20.56 6.15
N CYS A 133 -8.85 -19.25 6.26
CA CYS A 133 -9.76 -18.63 7.22
C CYS A 133 -11.14 -18.36 6.59
N ALA A 134 -11.82 -19.40 6.12
CA ALA A 134 -13.20 -19.32 5.62
C ALA A 134 -14.25 -19.55 6.71
N SER A 135 -13.90 -19.38 7.99
CA SER A 135 -14.87 -19.43 9.10
C SER A 135 -15.58 -18.11 9.37
N ASP A 136 -15.14 -16.99 8.79
CA ASP A 136 -15.65 -15.65 9.13
C ASP A 136 -16.56 -15.08 8.04
N VAL A 137 -17.36 -15.94 7.42
CA VAL A 137 -18.42 -15.53 6.49
C VAL A 137 -19.63 -15.07 7.31
N ASP A 138 -19.52 -13.99 8.11
CA ASP A 138 -20.74 -13.36 8.67
C ASP A 138 -20.66 -11.96 9.34
N LEU A 139 -19.57 -11.18 9.27
CA LEU A 139 -19.53 -9.91 10.04
C LEU A 139 -19.17 -8.61 9.30
N ILE A 140 -19.09 -8.61 7.97
CA ILE A 140 -18.85 -7.37 7.22
C ILE A 140 -19.39 -7.50 5.80
N GLY A 141 -20.31 -6.60 5.44
CA GLY A 141 -21.15 -6.71 4.24
C GLY A 141 -20.43 -6.85 2.89
N LEU A 142 -21.23 -6.83 1.82
CA LEU A 142 -20.92 -7.02 0.39
C LEU A 142 -19.57 -6.49 -0.14
N ASP A 143 -18.95 -5.57 0.58
CA ASP A 143 -17.66 -4.99 0.26
C ASP A 143 -16.51 -6.02 0.27
N LEU A 144 -16.51 -7.05 1.12
CA LEU A 144 -15.48 -8.11 1.10
C LEU A 144 -15.51 -9.01 -0.13
N ILE A 145 -16.63 -9.04 -0.87
CA ILE A 145 -16.82 -9.89 -2.05
C ILE A 145 -16.10 -9.31 -3.27
N ARG A 146 -15.98 -7.98 -3.34
CA ARG A 146 -15.37 -7.28 -4.48
C ARG A 146 -13.86 -7.47 -4.49
N LEU A 147 -13.37 -8.17 -5.51
CA LEU A 147 -11.97 -8.64 -5.57
C LEU A 147 -10.99 -7.60 -6.12
N LEU A 148 -11.46 -6.63 -6.91
CA LEU A 148 -10.62 -5.55 -7.42
C LEU A 148 -10.70 -4.34 -6.50
N ARG A 149 -9.54 -3.83 -6.11
CA ARG A 149 -9.45 -2.66 -5.23
C ARG A 149 -8.57 -1.59 -5.83
N VAL A 150 -8.96 -0.35 -5.58
CA VAL A 150 -8.07 0.80 -5.68
C VAL A 150 -7.88 1.33 -4.28
N TRP A 151 -6.62 1.42 -3.86
CA TRP A 151 -6.23 2.10 -2.64
C TRP A 151 -5.48 3.37 -3.00
N ALA A 152 -5.66 4.43 -2.22
CA ALA A 152 -4.95 5.67 -2.43
C ALA A 152 -4.63 6.37 -1.12
N GLY A 153 -3.47 7.02 -1.07
CA GLY A 153 -3.01 7.83 0.05
C GLY A 153 -2.31 9.10 -0.43
N PRO A 154 -2.55 10.26 0.21
CA PRO A 154 -1.90 11.50 -0.19
C PRO A 154 -0.43 11.51 0.23
N LEU A 155 0.41 12.01 -0.67
CA LEU A 155 1.83 12.28 -0.45
C LEU A 155 2.07 13.80 -0.46
N SER A 156 3.22 14.24 0.02
CA SER A 156 3.62 15.65 -0.11
C SER A 156 3.78 16.07 -1.58
N GLY A 157 3.64 17.38 -1.81
CA GLY A 157 3.72 17.97 -3.14
C GLY A 157 2.49 17.70 -4.00
N ASN A 158 1.31 17.55 -3.38
CA ASN A 158 0.03 17.25 -4.06
C ASN A 158 0.04 15.93 -4.87
N ARG A 159 0.96 15.01 -4.53
CA ARG A 159 1.06 13.69 -5.16
C ARG A 159 0.17 12.69 -4.45
N LEU A 160 -0.19 11.61 -5.14
CA LEU A 160 -0.91 10.49 -4.55
C LEU A 160 -0.15 9.19 -4.80
N ALA A 161 -0.06 8.35 -3.78
CA ALA A 161 0.26 6.94 -3.97
C ALA A 161 -1.05 6.21 -4.29
N VAL A 162 -1.08 5.42 -5.36
CA VAL A 162 -2.27 4.69 -5.81
C VAL A 162 -1.90 3.24 -6.08
N ALA A 163 -2.59 2.31 -5.44
CA ALA A 163 -2.38 0.88 -5.60
C ALA A 163 -3.59 0.24 -6.30
N PHE A 164 -3.34 -0.47 -7.39
CA PHE A 164 -4.32 -1.32 -8.05
C PHE A 164 -4.08 -2.75 -7.58
N TRP A 165 -5.03 -3.29 -6.84
CA TRP A 165 -4.88 -4.59 -6.21
C TRP A 165 -5.92 -5.56 -6.73
N ASN A 166 -5.43 -6.60 -7.41
CA ASN A 166 -6.23 -7.64 -8.00
C ASN A 166 -6.20 -8.89 -7.10
N ARG A 167 -7.28 -9.15 -6.35
CA ARG A 167 -7.43 -10.38 -5.54
C ARG A 167 -8.13 -11.50 -6.30
N CYS A 168 -8.31 -11.34 -7.60
CA CYS A 168 -8.96 -12.29 -8.47
C CYS A 168 -8.00 -13.37 -8.96
N SER A 169 -8.53 -14.57 -9.19
CA SER A 169 -7.84 -15.68 -9.86
C SER A 169 -7.67 -15.49 -11.37
N LYS A 170 -7.90 -14.28 -11.90
CA LYS A 170 -7.81 -13.91 -13.32
C LYS A 170 -7.16 -12.55 -13.45
N VAL A 171 -6.42 -12.36 -14.53
CA VAL A 171 -5.91 -11.04 -14.92
C VAL A 171 -7.10 -10.11 -15.12
N ALA A 172 -7.01 -8.90 -14.58
CA ALA A 172 -8.10 -7.94 -14.63
C ALA A 172 -7.57 -6.53 -14.90
N THR A 173 -8.35 -5.74 -15.63
CA THR A 173 -8.08 -4.32 -15.80
C THR A 173 -8.74 -3.54 -14.67
N ILE A 174 -7.94 -2.80 -13.91
CA ILE A 174 -8.41 -1.92 -12.85
C ILE A 174 -8.33 -0.48 -13.37
N THR A 175 -9.38 0.29 -13.12
CA THR A 175 -9.49 1.70 -13.52
C THR A 175 -9.77 2.56 -12.30
N ALA A 176 -9.00 3.64 -12.14
CA ALA A 176 -9.26 4.67 -11.16
C ALA A 176 -9.62 5.99 -11.86
N SER A 177 -10.78 6.54 -11.54
CA SER A 177 -11.19 7.87 -12.01
C SER A 177 -10.62 8.97 -11.12
N TRP A 178 -10.43 10.17 -11.68
CA TRP A 178 -10.05 11.37 -10.93
C TRP A 178 -11.04 11.67 -9.81
N GLU A 179 -12.35 11.49 -10.07
CA GLU A 179 -13.38 11.65 -9.05
C GLU A 179 -13.19 10.71 -7.85
N ALA A 180 -12.94 9.41 -8.09
CA ALA A 180 -12.72 8.44 -7.03
C ALA A 180 -11.44 8.74 -6.21
N LEU A 181 -10.44 9.35 -6.83
CA LEU A 181 -9.19 9.77 -6.21
C LEU A 181 -9.26 11.16 -5.57
N GLY A 182 -10.38 11.88 -5.70
CA GLY A 182 -10.54 13.25 -5.21
C GLY A 182 -9.73 14.30 -6.00
N LEU A 183 -9.42 14.01 -7.27
CA LEU A 183 -8.72 14.90 -8.19
C LEU A 183 -9.72 15.68 -9.07
N GLU A 184 -9.33 16.87 -9.51
CA GLU A 184 -10.13 17.67 -10.43
C GLU A 184 -10.26 16.97 -11.80
N SER A 185 -11.46 16.95 -12.38
CA SER A 185 -11.74 16.17 -13.60
C SER A 185 -10.88 16.55 -14.81
N GLY A 186 -10.46 17.81 -14.91
CA GLY A 186 -9.64 18.34 -16.00
C GLY A 186 -8.13 18.36 -15.73
N ILE A 187 -7.67 17.94 -14.54
CA ILE A 187 -6.24 17.98 -14.23
C ILE A 187 -5.50 16.90 -15.03
N ARG A 188 -4.36 17.27 -15.60
CA ARG A 188 -3.41 16.32 -16.14
C ARG A 188 -2.64 15.68 -14.99
N VAL A 189 -2.28 14.42 -15.12
CA VAL A 189 -1.52 13.68 -14.10
C VAL A 189 -0.46 12.83 -14.78
N SER A 190 0.78 12.95 -14.31
CA SER A 190 1.84 12.01 -14.69
C SER A 190 1.82 10.81 -13.74
N VAL A 191 1.99 9.61 -14.30
CA VAL A 191 1.84 8.33 -13.58
C VAL A 191 3.14 7.54 -13.69
N ARG A 192 3.76 7.27 -12.54
CA ARG A 192 4.97 6.45 -12.43
C ARG A 192 4.65 5.13 -11.75
N ASP A 193 5.05 4.02 -12.36
CA ASP A 193 5.00 2.67 -11.79
C ASP A 193 6.26 2.42 -10.96
N LEU A 194 6.08 2.06 -9.69
CA LEU A 194 7.16 1.88 -8.72
C LEU A 194 7.81 0.50 -8.76
N TRP A 195 7.12 -0.49 -9.32
CA TRP A 195 7.68 -1.83 -9.53
C TRP A 195 8.48 -1.89 -10.83
N GLN A 196 8.07 -1.11 -11.85
CA GLN A 196 8.82 -0.98 -13.10
C GLN A 196 9.83 0.17 -13.10
N HIS A 197 9.86 0.99 -12.05
CA HIS A 197 10.70 2.19 -11.94
C HIS A 197 10.59 3.14 -13.15
N LYS A 198 9.39 3.24 -13.75
CA LYS A 198 9.17 3.87 -15.05
C LYS A 198 7.94 4.77 -15.06
N LEU A 199 8.02 5.88 -15.79
CA LEU A 199 6.86 6.70 -16.12
C LEU A 199 6.01 5.97 -17.19
N VAL A 200 4.78 5.63 -16.84
CA VAL A 200 3.86 4.85 -17.69
C VAL A 200 2.81 5.72 -18.38
N ALA A 201 2.55 6.91 -17.85
CA ALA A 201 1.79 7.96 -18.52
C ALA A 201 2.34 9.33 -18.15
N GLU A 202 2.44 10.26 -19.10
CA GLU A 202 2.97 11.60 -18.84
C GLU A 202 1.87 12.62 -18.53
N ASP A 203 0.71 12.47 -19.15
CA ASP A 203 -0.36 13.48 -19.17
C ASP A 203 -1.77 12.87 -19.15
N ALA A 204 -1.99 11.83 -18.34
CA ALA A 204 -3.29 11.19 -18.21
C ALA A 204 -4.38 12.18 -17.77
N VAL A 205 -5.59 12.02 -18.30
CA VAL A 205 -6.76 12.87 -18.03
C VAL A 205 -7.96 12.00 -17.71
N SER A 206 -8.83 12.47 -16.80
CA SER A 206 -10.07 11.84 -16.31
C SER A 206 -9.93 10.53 -15.52
N SER A 207 -9.02 9.64 -15.92
CA SER A 207 -8.80 8.35 -15.29
C SER A 207 -7.48 7.71 -15.74
N PHE A 208 -7.08 6.65 -15.04
CA PHE A 208 -5.98 5.78 -15.44
C PHE A 208 -6.38 4.31 -15.25
N SER A 209 -5.96 3.45 -16.18
CA SER A 209 -6.26 2.02 -16.19
C SER A 209 -5.00 1.20 -16.42
N ALA A 210 -4.90 0.05 -15.75
CA ALA A 210 -3.83 -0.91 -15.99
C ALA A 210 -4.33 -2.34 -15.84
N GLY A 211 -3.75 -3.25 -16.62
CA GLY A 211 -3.94 -4.69 -16.45
C GLY A 211 -3.08 -5.18 -15.29
N VAL A 212 -3.70 -5.82 -14.29
CA VAL A 212 -3.04 -6.35 -13.09
C VAL A 212 -3.17 -7.86 -13.08
N ASP A 213 -2.06 -8.56 -12.85
CA ASP A 213 -2.00 -10.01 -12.85
C ASP A 213 -2.79 -10.63 -11.70
N ILE A 214 -2.91 -11.95 -11.72
CA ILE A 214 -3.60 -12.71 -10.66
C ILE A 214 -2.94 -12.45 -9.31
N HIS A 215 -3.75 -12.15 -8.30
CA HIS A 215 -3.32 -11.93 -6.90
C HIS A 215 -2.26 -10.84 -6.70
N ASP A 216 -2.09 -9.97 -7.69
CA ASP A 216 -0.99 -9.03 -7.80
C ASP A 216 -1.41 -7.60 -7.43
N CYS A 217 -0.42 -6.75 -7.16
CA CYS A 217 -0.63 -5.32 -6.97
C CYS A 217 0.38 -4.50 -7.75
N GLN A 218 -0.14 -3.53 -8.51
CA GLN A 218 0.67 -2.47 -9.10
C GLN A 218 0.53 -1.20 -8.27
N LEU A 219 1.66 -0.57 -7.98
CA LEU A 219 1.75 0.61 -7.13
C LEU A 219 2.32 1.77 -7.93
N TYR A 220 1.65 2.91 -7.87
CA TYR A 220 1.97 4.09 -8.65
C TYR A 220 2.11 5.33 -7.79
N ILE A 221 2.87 6.30 -8.30
CA ILE A 221 2.80 7.69 -7.88
C ILE A 221 2.13 8.49 -8.98
N PHE A 222 1.02 9.14 -8.62
CA PHE A 222 0.29 10.08 -9.44
C PHE A 222 0.73 11.49 -9.06
N THR A 223 1.22 12.26 -10.04
CA THR A 223 1.66 13.64 -9.85
C THR A 223 0.79 14.57 -10.71
N PRO A 224 -0.23 15.20 -10.12
CA PRO A 224 -1.04 16.18 -10.82
C PRO A 224 -0.22 17.40 -11.22
N PHE A 225 -0.43 17.91 -12.43
CA PHE A 225 0.20 19.14 -12.87
C PHE A 225 -0.43 20.32 -12.13
N THR A 226 0.36 21.03 -11.32
CA THR A 226 -0.10 22.30 -10.72
C THR A 226 -0.40 23.31 -11.81
N VAL A 227 -1.66 23.71 -11.94
CA VAL A 227 -2.02 24.90 -12.70
C VAL A 227 -1.55 26.10 -11.87
N SER A 228 -0.48 26.76 -12.30
CA SER A 228 -0.17 28.08 -11.79
C SER A 228 -1.33 28.99 -12.16
N ARG A 229 -2.22 29.29 -11.21
CA ARG A 229 -3.12 30.43 -11.36
C ARG A 229 -2.23 31.68 -11.30
N SER A 230 -1.87 32.22 -12.46
CA SER A 230 -1.47 33.62 -12.55
C SER A 230 -2.67 34.43 -12.05
N VAL A 231 -2.50 35.04 -10.88
CA VAL A 231 -3.42 36.07 -10.42
C VAL A 231 -3.17 37.27 -11.33
N GLU A 232 -4.06 37.47 -12.31
CA GLU A 232 -4.23 38.75 -13.02
C GLU A 232 -5.11 39.69 -12.18
#